data_AF-A0AA85A3G0-F1
#
_entry.id   AF-A0AA85A3G0-F1
#
_cell.length_a   1.000
_cell.length_b   1.000
_cell.length_c   1.000
_cell.angle_alpha   90.00
_cell.angle_beta   90.00
_cell.angle_gamma   90.00
#
_symmetry.space_group_name_H-M   'P 1'
#
loop_
_entity.id
_entity.type
_entity.pdbx_description
1 polymer ?
#
loop_
_entity_poly.entity_id
_entity_poly.type
_entity_poly.pdbx_seq_one_letter_code
_entity_poly.pdbx_strand_id
1 'polypeptide(L)'
;MDPRSQFIFSTAQTYFQLDSINLNELENERHVSSFLDCLNIFTLACYLEKNGSLLFFNEIVHHDNTKQMLVFVKLQPTYINEKNYKTNVMVCSIPGSPVLSFYNSISKLFAPLLLKGDDKSMLQDPKIQIALTNLAAGLSSIVSEGDGSENTTSN
;
A
#
# COMPACT_ATOMS: atom_id res chain seq x y z
N MET A 1 19.19 5.76 -16.02
CA MET A 1 17.85 5.49 -15.48
C MET A 1 17.31 6.74 -14.81
N ASP A 2 16.06 7.09 -15.07
CA ASP A 2 15.34 8.22 -14.46
C ASP A 2 15.26 8.07 -12.91
N PRO A 3 15.67 9.08 -12.11
CA PRO A 3 15.61 9.02 -10.64
C PRO A 3 14.21 8.72 -10.09
N ARG A 4 13.15 9.13 -10.81
CA ARG A 4 11.76 8.93 -10.41
C ARG A 4 11.37 7.45 -10.49
N SER A 5 11.72 6.80 -11.59
CA SER A 5 11.52 5.37 -11.78
C SER A 5 12.44 4.57 -10.85
N GLN A 6 13.67 5.03 -10.64
CA GLN A 6 14.61 4.40 -9.71
C GLN A 6 14.06 4.36 -8.28
N PHE A 7 13.37 5.41 -7.81
CA PHE A 7 12.70 5.42 -6.52
C PHE A 7 11.66 4.30 -6.41
N ILE A 8 10.82 4.12 -7.43
CA ILE A 8 9.80 3.07 -7.45
C ILE A 8 10.46 1.69 -7.42
N PHE A 9 11.43 1.44 -8.31
CA PHE A 9 12.07 0.12 -8.42
C PHE A 9 12.90 -0.24 -7.20
N SER A 10 13.69 0.69 -6.65
CA SER A 10 14.47 0.44 -5.44
C SER A 10 13.58 0.18 -4.21
N THR A 11 12.44 0.87 -4.12
CA THR A 11 11.44 0.63 -3.05
C THR A 11 10.82 -0.75 -3.20
N ALA A 12 10.42 -1.15 -4.41
CA ALA A 12 9.92 -2.49 -4.69
C ALA A 12 10.97 -3.57 -4.40
N GLN A 13 12.22 -3.36 -4.83
CA GLN A 13 13.35 -4.26 -4.55
C GLN A 13 13.51 -4.51 -3.06
N THR A 14 13.52 -3.41 -2.28
CA THR A 14 13.71 -3.45 -0.84
C THR A 14 12.55 -4.14 -0.14
N TYR A 15 11.31 -3.82 -0.54
CA TYR A 15 10.11 -4.40 0.07
C TYR A 15 10.02 -5.91 -0.17
N PHE A 16 10.24 -6.35 -1.41
CA PHE A 16 10.18 -7.76 -1.81
C PHE A 16 11.46 -8.55 -1.55
N GLN A 17 12.50 -7.91 -0.99
CA GLN A 17 13.79 -8.52 -0.67
C GLN A 17 14.44 -9.21 -1.88
N LEU A 18 14.42 -8.55 -3.03
CA LEU A 18 14.97 -9.10 -4.28
C LEU A 18 16.48 -8.82 -4.36
N ASP A 19 17.27 -9.87 -4.61
CA ASP A 19 18.74 -9.76 -4.80
C ASP A 19 19.10 -8.84 -5.96
N SER A 20 18.32 -8.90 -7.04
CA SER A 20 18.46 -8.02 -8.19
C SER A 20 17.12 -7.85 -8.91
N ILE A 21 17.00 -6.74 -9.63
CA ILE A 21 15.88 -6.49 -10.54
C ILE A 21 16.47 -6.32 -11.94
N ASN A 22 15.82 -6.92 -12.94
CA ASN A 22 16.17 -6.67 -14.33
C ASN A 22 15.71 -5.28 -14.77
N LEU A 23 16.57 -4.29 -14.55
CA LEU A 23 16.30 -2.89 -14.87
C LEU A 23 16.04 -2.65 -16.36
N ASN A 24 16.55 -3.51 -17.25
CA ASN A 24 16.34 -3.38 -18.70
C ASN A 24 14.90 -3.72 -19.10
N GLU A 25 14.28 -4.68 -18.41
CA GLU A 25 12.86 -5.03 -18.63
C GLU A 25 11.93 -3.94 -18.10
N LEU A 26 12.32 -3.28 -17.01
CA LEU A 26 11.51 -2.25 -16.36
C LEU A 26 11.72 -0.84 -16.90
N GLU A 27 12.77 -0.58 -17.66
CA GLU A 27 13.08 0.75 -18.19
C GLU A 27 11.92 1.34 -19.03
N ASN A 28 11.14 0.48 -19.69
CA ASN A 28 9.99 0.84 -20.51
C ASN A 28 8.64 0.41 -19.90
N GLU A 29 8.59 0.20 -18.58
CA GLU A 29 7.34 -0.20 -17.91
C GLU A 29 6.29 0.91 -17.99
N ARG A 30 5.32 0.73 -18.89
CA ARG A 30 4.32 1.74 -19.24
C ARG A 30 3.50 2.22 -18.05
N HIS A 31 3.22 1.36 -17.07
CA HIS A 31 2.40 1.73 -15.92
C HIS A 31 3.16 2.66 -14.99
N VAL A 32 4.48 2.48 -14.87
CA VAL A 32 5.36 3.39 -14.14
C VAL A 32 5.41 4.75 -14.84
N SER A 33 5.65 4.78 -16.16
CA SER A 33 5.64 6.04 -16.92
C SER A 33 4.29 6.76 -16.81
N SER A 34 3.18 6.03 -16.94
CA SER A 34 1.84 6.60 -16.82
C SER A 34 1.56 7.15 -15.42
N PHE A 35 2.02 6.43 -14.38
CA PHE A 35 1.97 6.95 -13.01
C PHE A 35 2.82 8.22 -12.87
N LEU A 36 4.03 8.29 -13.42
CA LEU A 36 4.86 9.48 -13.26
C LEU A 36 4.32 10.69 -14.05
N ASP A 37 3.87 10.46 -15.27
CA ASP A 37 3.67 11.49 -16.27
C ASP A 37 2.19 11.80 -16.59
N CYS A 38 1.21 11.14 -15.96
CA CYS A 38 -0.21 11.49 -16.11
C CYS A 38 -0.78 12.15 -14.84
N LEU A 39 -1.51 13.26 -15.02
CA LEU A 39 -2.13 14.02 -13.93
C LEU A 39 -3.28 13.28 -13.23
N ASN A 40 -3.95 12.38 -13.95
CA ASN A 40 -5.14 11.65 -13.52
C ASN A 40 -4.86 10.22 -13.05
N ILE A 41 -3.60 9.77 -13.10
CA ILE A 41 -3.21 8.45 -12.59
C ILE A 41 -2.60 8.64 -11.21
N PHE A 42 -3.33 8.17 -10.21
CA PHE A 42 -2.98 8.35 -8.80
C PHE A 42 -2.39 7.10 -8.17
N THR A 43 -2.57 5.93 -8.78
CA THR A 43 -2.23 4.66 -8.18
C THR A 43 -1.28 3.90 -9.08
N LEU A 44 -0.30 3.25 -8.47
CA LEU A 44 0.56 2.25 -9.10
C LEU A 44 0.69 1.09 -8.12
N ALA A 45 0.04 -0.02 -8.43
CA ALA A 45 0.19 -1.27 -7.69
C ALA A 45 1.37 -2.06 -8.26
N CYS A 46 2.15 -2.65 -7.37
CA CYS A 46 3.28 -3.51 -7.68
C CYS A 46 3.12 -4.85 -6.96
N TYR A 47 3.29 -5.93 -7.71
CA TYR A 47 3.16 -7.31 -7.27
C TYR A 47 4.42 -8.09 -7.62
N LEU A 48 4.78 -9.05 -6.77
CA LEU A 48 5.84 -10.00 -7.07
C LEU A 48 5.24 -11.28 -7.66
N GLU A 49 5.72 -11.71 -8.81
CA GLU A 49 5.39 -13.01 -9.40
C GLU A 49 6.20 -14.15 -8.78
N LYS A 50 5.71 -15.38 -8.94
CA LYS A 50 6.41 -16.60 -8.47
C LYS A 50 7.79 -16.79 -9.11
N ASN A 51 8.01 -16.24 -10.30
CA ASN A 51 9.29 -16.28 -11.00
C ASN A 51 10.27 -15.17 -10.55
N GLY A 52 9.89 -14.32 -9.60
CA GLY A 52 10.69 -13.20 -9.11
C GLY A 52 10.52 -11.89 -9.88
N SER A 53 9.65 -11.84 -10.90
CA SER A 53 9.41 -10.64 -11.72
C SER A 53 8.43 -9.69 -11.03
N LEU A 54 8.56 -8.39 -11.30
CA LEU A 54 7.65 -7.36 -10.80
C LEU A 54 6.57 -7.05 -11.85
N LEU A 55 5.31 -7.06 -11.44
CA LEU A 55 4.19 -6.61 -12.25
C LEU A 55 3.64 -5.28 -11.74
N PHE A 56 3.31 -4.39 -12.66
CA PHE A 56 2.81 -3.05 -12.36
C PHE A 56 1.44 -2.81 -13.00
N PHE A 57 0.56 -2.13 -12.26
CA PHE A 57 -0.78 -1.76 -12.72
C PHE A 57 -1.15 -0.36 -12.22
N ASN A 58 -1.87 0.41 -13.03
CA ASN A 58 -2.36 1.74 -12.61
C ASN A 58 -3.68 1.71 -11.82
N GLU A 59 -4.09 0.52 -11.39
CA GLU A 59 -5.28 0.25 -10.61
C GLU A 59 -5.01 -0.91 -9.63
N ILE A 60 -5.84 -1.04 -8.61
CA ILE A 60 -5.76 -2.17 -7.68
C ILE A 60 -6.48 -3.36 -8.31
N VAL A 61 -5.72 -4.36 -8.77
CA VAL A 61 -6.25 -5.59 -9.35
C VAL A 61 -6.18 -6.70 -8.31
N HIS A 62 -7.20 -7.56 -8.25
CA HIS A 62 -7.07 -8.80 -7.48
C HIS A 62 -6.12 -9.74 -8.24
N HIS A 63 -5.00 -10.09 -7.62
CA HIS A 63 -3.99 -10.97 -8.20
C HIS A 63 -3.83 -12.18 -7.30
N ASP A 64 -3.69 -13.39 -7.84
CA ASP A 64 -3.62 -14.62 -7.03
C ASP A 64 -2.45 -14.62 -6.01
N ASN A 65 -1.45 -13.75 -6.24
CA ASN A 65 -0.34 -13.51 -5.32
C ASN A 65 -0.51 -12.27 -4.41
N THR A 66 -1.75 -11.84 -4.12
CA THR A 66 -2.07 -10.68 -3.23
C THR A 66 -1.56 -10.83 -1.80
N LYS A 67 -0.87 -11.92 -1.46
CA LYS A 67 -0.23 -12.09 -0.15
C LYS A 67 0.74 -10.97 0.17
N GLN A 68 1.34 -10.29 -0.82
CA GLN A 68 2.15 -9.11 -0.57
C GLN A 68 2.00 -8.15 -1.75
N MET A 69 1.68 -6.90 -1.45
CA MET A 69 1.49 -5.84 -2.44
C MET A 69 2.18 -4.58 -1.95
N LEU A 70 2.79 -3.86 -2.89
CA LEU A 70 3.29 -2.51 -2.68
C LEU A 70 2.51 -1.54 -3.56
N VAL A 71 1.93 -0.51 -2.97
CA VAL A 71 1.13 0.49 -3.68
C VAL A 71 1.78 1.86 -3.54
N PHE A 72 1.96 2.55 -4.66
CA PHE A 72 2.36 3.95 -4.71
C PHE A 72 1.12 4.79 -5.00
N VAL A 73 0.91 5.83 -4.20
CA VAL A 73 -0.26 6.71 -4.28
C VAL A 73 0.21 8.15 -4.39
N LYS A 74 -0.23 8.86 -5.44
CA LYS A 74 -0.03 10.31 -5.52
C LYS A 74 -0.90 11.03 -4.50
N LEU A 75 -0.32 12.04 -3.86
CA LEU A 75 -1.06 12.89 -2.94
C LEU A 75 -1.79 14.03 -3.65
N GLN A 76 -1.34 14.43 -4.85
CA GLN A 76 -1.89 15.55 -5.62
C GLN A 76 -1.90 15.23 -7.14
N PRO A 77 -2.84 15.81 -7.92
CA PRO A 77 -2.90 15.69 -9.38
C PRO A 77 -1.76 16.46 -10.05
N THR A 78 -0.55 15.91 -10.02
CA THR A 78 0.65 16.54 -10.58
C THR A 78 1.55 15.53 -11.27
N TYR A 79 2.38 16.03 -12.18
CA TYR A 79 3.48 15.27 -12.74
C TYR A 79 4.50 15.00 -11.64
N ILE A 80 4.90 13.75 -11.49
CA ILE A 80 5.99 13.41 -10.59
C ILE A 80 7.29 13.82 -11.27
N ASN A 81 8.08 14.63 -10.59
CA ASN A 81 9.35 15.15 -11.07
C ASN A 81 10.43 14.98 -9.99
N GLU A 82 11.68 15.29 -10.33
CA GLU A 82 12.83 15.14 -9.43
C GLU A 82 12.74 15.92 -8.12
N LYS A 83 11.85 16.92 -8.02
CA LYS A 83 11.66 17.72 -6.81
C LYS A 83 10.57 17.19 -5.88
N ASN A 84 9.62 16.38 -6.39
CA ASN A 84 8.43 15.98 -5.63
C ASN A 84 8.24 14.46 -5.48
N TYR A 85 9.03 13.62 -6.13
CA TYR A 85 8.84 12.16 -6.14
C TYR A 85 8.89 11.51 -4.75
N LYS A 86 9.57 12.12 -3.77
CA LYS A 86 9.63 11.65 -2.37
C LYS A 86 8.54 12.23 -1.48
N THR A 87 7.97 13.39 -1.83
CA THR A 87 7.05 14.14 -0.97
C THR A 87 5.60 14.03 -1.43
N ASN A 88 5.37 13.78 -2.72
CA ASN A 88 4.04 13.66 -3.32
C ASN A 88 3.63 12.21 -3.60
N VAL A 89 4.47 11.24 -3.24
CA VAL A 89 4.18 9.81 -3.38
C VAL A 89 4.16 9.17 -2.01
N MET A 90 2.99 8.67 -1.61
CA MET A 90 2.83 7.80 -0.46
C MET A 90 3.07 6.35 -0.90
N VAL A 91 3.78 5.60 -0.08
CA VAL A 91 4.06 4.17 -0.30
C VAL A 91 3.33 3.36 0.76
N CYS A 92 2.48 2.44 0.33
CA CYS A 92 1.71 1.56 1.20
C CYS A 92 2.09 0.11 0.94
N SER A 93 2.64 -0.56 1.95
CA SER A 93 2.79 -2.01 1.92
C SER A 93 1.54 -2.67 2.50
N ILE A 94 1.08 -3.74 1.84
CA ILE A 94 -0.04 -4.55 2.30
C ILE A 94 0.48 -5.99 2.45
N PRO A 95 1.05 -6.33 3.62
CA PRO A 95 1.51 -7.69 3.90
C PRO A 95 0.35 -8.62 4.27
N GLY A 96 0.38 -9.83 3.73
CA GLY A 96 -0.56 -10.91 3.99
C GLY A 96 -1.99 -10.59 3.55
N SER A 97 -2.81 -10.22 4.53
CA SER A 97 -4.23 -9.98 4.38
C SER A 97 -4.53 -8.47 4.31
N PRO A 98 -5.27 -7.99 3.30
CA PRO A 98 -5.74 -6.60 3.25
C PRO A 98 -6.56 -6.22 4.47
N VAL A 99 -7.36 -7.15 5.02
CA VAL A 99 -8.18 -6.93 6.22
C VAL A 99 -7.30 -6.70 7.44
N LEU A 100 -6.30 -7.56 7.65
CA LEU A 100 -5.36 -7.45 8.76
C LEU A 100 -4.50 -6.18 8.64
N SER A 101 -3.99 -5.90 7.45
CA SER A 101 -3.21 -4.69 7.16
C SER A 101 -4.03 -3.45 7.47
N PHE A 102 -5.28 -3.40 7.01
CA PHE A 102 -6.16 -2.26 7.24
C PHE A 102 -6.54 -2.10 8.72
N TYR A 103 -6.85 -3.19 9.42
CA TYR A 103 -7.08 -3.18 10.86
C TYR A 103 -5.89 -2.58 11.62
N ASN A 104 -4.67 -3.01 11.29
CA ASN A 104 -3.45 -2.49 11.90
C ASN A 104 -3.21 -1.02 11.53
N SER A 105 -3.43 -0.62 10.27
CA SER A 105 -3.31 0.77 9.85
C SER A 105 -4.26 1.68 10.64
N ILE A 106 -5.51 1.28 10.85
CA ILE A 106 -6.46 2.07 11.64
C ILE A 106 -6.10 2.03 13.12
N SER A 107 -6.00 0.85 13.73
CA SER A 107 -5.90 0.71 15.19
C SER A 107 -4.54 1.13 15.77
N LYS A 108 -3.45 0.98 15.01
CA LYS A 108 -2.08 1.22 15.49
C LYS A 108 -1.44 2.49 14.94
N LEU A 109 -1.86 2.96 13.76
CA LEU A 109 -1.26 4.13 13.12
C LEU A 109 -2.21 5.33 13.10
N PHE A 110 -3.29 5.26 12.33
CA PHE A 110 -4.15 6.42 12.08
C PHE A 110 -4.96 6.83 13.30
N ALA A 111 -5.61 5.90 14.01
CA ALA A 111 -6.40 6.27 15.19
C ALA A 111 -5.52 6.93 16.27
N PRO A 112 -4.36 6.40 16.68
CA PRO A 112 -3.49 7.10 17.63
C PRO A 112 -3.02 8.47 17.17
N LEU A 113 -2.68 8.64 15.88
CA LEU A 113 -2.26 9.93 15.32
C LEU A 113 -3.40 10.96 15.33
N LEU A 114 -4.60 10.54 14.97
CA LEU A 114 -5.80 11.38 14.99
C LEU A 114 -6.23 11.72 16.43
N LEU A 115 -6.04 10.79 17.37
CA LEU A 115 -6.45 10.96 18.76
C LEU A 115 -5.45 11.73 19.63
N LYS A 116 -4.16 11.73 19.26
CA LYS A 116 -3.08 12.40 20.00
C LYS A 116 -2.56 13.66 19.32
N GLY A 117 -3.00 13.96 18.10
CA GLY A 117 -2.59 15.12 17.33
C GLY A 117 -3.10 16.44 17.91
N ASP A 118 -2.39 17.54 17.58
CA ASP A 118 -2.73 18.89 18.04
C ASP A 118 -4.04 19.42 17.43
N ASP A 119 -4.46 18.86 16.29
CA ASP A 119 -5.74 19.18 15.62
C ASP A 119 -6.92 18.48 16.31
N LYS A 120 -7.38 19.08 17.41
CA LYS A 120 -8.53 18.62 18.22
C LYS A 120 -9.89 18.71 17.51
N SER A 121 -9.95 19.20 16.27
CA SER A 121 -11.20 19.39 15.53
C SER A 121 -11.83 18.07 15.08
N MET A 122 -11.05 17.12 14.56
CA MET A 122 -11.53 15.77 14.22
C MET A 122 -11.92 14.96 15.46
N LEU A 123 -11.18 15.16 16.55
CA LEU A 123 -11.44 14.58 17.88
C LEU A 123 -12.79 14.99 18.46
N GLN A 124 -13.35 16.13 18.06
CA GLN A 124 -14.60 16.64 18.61
C GLN A 124 -15.84 16.24 17.80
N ASP A 125 -15.68 15.49 16.70
CA ASP A 125 -16.81 14.93 15.98
C ASP A 125 -17.13 13.51 16.51
N PRO A 126 -18.22 13.32 17.28
CA PRO A 126 -18.61 12.01 17.79
C PRO A 126 -18.87 10.99 16.68
N LYS A 127 -19.26 11.43 15.48
CA LYS A 127 -19.51 10.52 14.35
C LYS A 127 -18.24 9.84 13.88
N ILE A 128 -17.13 10.57 13.85
CA ILE A 128 -15.84 10.04 13.44
C ILE A 128 -15.33 9.03 14.48
N GLN A 129 -15.49 9.34 15.77
CA GLN A 129 -15.12 8.40 16.84
C GLN A 129 -15.92 7.09 16.75
N ILE A 130 -17.25 7.19 16.63
CA ILE A 130 -18.13 6.03 16.51
C ILE A 130 -17.78 5.22 15.26
N ALA A 131 -17.53 5.86 14.12
CA ALA A 131 -17.15 5.20 12.88
C ALA A 131 -15.84 4.42 13.02
N LEU A 132 -14.80 5.04 13.61
CA LEU A 132 -13.51 4.39 13.84
C LEU A 132 -13.63 3.20 14.81
N THR A 133 -14.39 3.36 15.89
CA THR A 133 -14.62 2.27 16.86
C THR A 133 -15.36 1.10 16.23
N ASN A 134 -16.46 1.35 15.52
CA ASN A 134 -17.25 0.30 14.88
C ASN A 134 -16.46 -0.42 13.78
N LEU A 135 -15.72 0.34 12.97
CA LEU A 135 -14.87 -0.24 11.92
C LEU A 135 -13.76 -1.10 12.51
N ALA A 136 -13.06 -0.62 13.54
CA ALA A 136 -12.02 -1.39 14.21
C ALA A 136 -12.58 -2.67 14.86
N ALA A 137 -13.75 -2.59 15.49
CA ALA A 137 -14.40 -3.76 16.09
C ALA A 137 -14.79 -4.80 15.03
N GLY A 138 -15.39 -4.38 13.92
CA GLY A 138 -15.76 -5.27 12.82
C GLY A 138 -14.55 -5.97 12.19
N LEU A 139 -13.48 -5.20 11.92
CA LEU A 139 -12.23 -5.76 11.39
C LEU A 139 -11.57 -6.72 12.39
N SER A 140 -11.60 -6.41 13.69
CA SER A 140 -11.04 -7.27 14.74
C SER A 140 -11.75 -8.63 14.80
N SER A 141 -13.08 -8.68 14.67
CA SER A 141 -13.83 -9.95 14.67
C SER A 141 -13.39 -10.86 13.53
N ILE A 142 -13.25 -10.31 12.32
CA ILE A 142 -12.83 -11.05 11.13
C ILE A 142 -11.41 -11.58 11.29
N VAL A 143 -10.50 -10.77 11.85
CA VAL A 143 -9.12 -11.21 12.14
C VAL A 143 -9.11 -12.35 13.17
N SER A 144 -9.88 -12.22 14.25
CA SER A 144 -9.94 -13.24 15.32
C SER A 144 -10.58 -14.56 14.86
N GLU A 145 -11.53 -14.53 13.93
CA GLU A 145 -12.13 -15.73 13.35
C GLU A 145 -11.19 -16.41 12.34
N GLY A 146 -10.40 -15.63 11.59
CA GLY A 146 -9.38 -16.16 10.67
C GLY A 146 -8.30 -16.98 11.37
N ASP A 147 -7.80 -16.50 12.52
CA ASP A 147 -6.78 -17.18 13.33
C ASP A 147 -7.30 -18.48 14.01
N GLY A 148 -8.62 -18.64 14.13
CA GLY A 148 -9.25 -19.82 14.74
C GLY A 148 -9.38 -21.04 13.82
N SER A 149 -9.05 -20.90 12.54
CA SER A 149 -9.32 -21.93 11.51
C SER A 149 -8.13 -22.80 11.11
N GLU A 150 -6.91 -22.54 11.62
CA GLU A 150 -5.71 -23.34 11.29
C GLU A 150 -5.38 -24.48 12.28
N ASN A 151 -6.16 -24.67 13.36
CA ASN A 151 -5.85 -25.67 14.41
C ASN A 151 -6.84 -26.84 14.51
N THR A 152 -7.36 -27.40 13.40
CA THR A 152 -8.28 -28.56 13.51
C THR A 152 -8.22 -29.60 12.39
N THR A 153 -7.05 -29.86 11.80
CA THR A 153 -6.82 -31.13 11.07
C THR A 153 -5.39 -31.60 11.23
N SER A 154 -5.12 -32.27 12.34
CA SER A 154 -4.04 -33.26 12.48
C SER A 154 -4.49 -34.26 13.54
N ASN A 155 -5.13 -35.33 13.08
CA ASN A 155 -5.30 -36.61 13.77
C ASN A 155 -5.17 -37.73 12.73
#